data_AF-A0A6G4A1P7-F1
#
_entry.id   AF-A0A6G4A1P7-F1
#
_cell.length_a   1.000
_cell.length_b   1.000
_cell.length_c   1.000
_cell.angle_alpha   90.00
_cell.angle_beta   90.00
_cell.angle_gamma   90.00
#
_symmetry.space_group_name_H-M   'P 1'
#
loop_
_entity.id
_entity.type
_entity.pdbx_description
1 polymer ?
#
loop_
_entity_poly.entity_id
_entity_poly.type
_entity_poly.pdbx_seq_one_letter_code
_entity_poly.pdbx_strand_id
1 'polypeptide(L)'
;MTSDTLLTVIFNKSQLSRSNAGYRETTLSFNILCHIDNWQLDRGIRPYSILGEIDKLFNNEKVIGIGKVQFDRARFMTANEKYAGYRLDYTVINFR
;
A
#
# COMPACT_ATOMS: atom_id res chain seq x y z
N MET A 1 9.37 -25.35 7.69
CA MET A 1 8.34 -24.32 7.96
C MET A 1 8.24 -23.46 6.71
N THR A 2 7.06 -23.33 6.12
CA THR A 2 6.83 -22.45 4.98
C THR A 2 6.89 -21.00 5.45
N SER A 3 7.83 -20.25 4.89
CA SER A 3 8.03 -18.83 5.20
C SER A 3 7.20 -18.02 4.22
N ASP A 4 5.99 -17.64 4.66
CA ASP A 4 4.97 -17.05 3.80
C ASP A 4 5.10 -15.52 3.70
N THR A 5 4.47 -14.95 2.67
CA THR A 5 4.33 -13.49 2.51
C THR A 5 2.86 -13.14 2.65
N LEU A 6 2.57 -12.13 3.48
CA LEU A 6 1.21 -11.64 3.72
C LEU A 6 1.06 -10.27 3.05
N LEU A 7 0.11 -10.18 2.11
CA LEU A 7 -0.32 -8.95 1.49
C LEU A 7 -1.78 -8.69 1.86
N THR A 8 -2.06 -7.53 2.44
CA THR A 8 -3.44 -7.10 2.76
C THR A 8 -3.72 -5.77 2.08
N VAL A 9 -4.87 -5.68 1.43
CA VAL A 9 -5.39 -4.45 0.80
C VAL A 9 -6.56 -3.94 1.61
N ILE A 10 -6.52 -2.68 2.02
CA ILE A 10 -7.53 -2.08 2.88
C ILE A 10 -7.99 -0.76 2.27
N PHE A 11 -9.30 -0.63 2.09
CA PHE A 11 -9.95 0.65 1.81
C PHE A 11 -10.55 1.19 3.12
N ASN A 12 -10.09 2.34 3.59
CA ASN A 12 -10.59 2.94 4.82
C ASN A 12 -10.68 4.47 4.73
N LYS A 13 -11.33 5.07 5.74
CA LYS A 13 -11.47 6.53 5.89
C LYS A 13 -12.03 7.23 4.64
N SER A 14 -13.05 6.65 4.03
CA SER A 14 -13.79 7.29 2.94
C SER A 14 -14.59 8.48 3.47
N GLN A 15 -14.19 9.70 3.10
CA GLN A 15 -14.83 10.94 3.53
C GLN A 15 -14.94 11.93 2.37
N LEU A 16 -15.79 12.95 2.51
CA LEU A 16 -15.81 14.05 1.56
C LEU A 16 -14.52 14.86 1.68
N SER A 17 -13.94 15.21 0.54
CA SER A 17 -12.76 16.07 0.48
C SER A 17 -13.08 17.43 1.10
N ARG A 18 -12.24 17.87 2.03
CA ARG A 18 -12.39 19.19 2.68
C ARG A 18 -11.95 20.34 1.79
N SER A 19 -11.02 20.09 0.87
CA SER A 19 -10.48 21.08 -0.06
C SER A 19 -11.28 21.15 -1.36
N ASN A 20 -11.90 20.06 -1.79
CA ASN A 20 -12.67 19.98 -3.04
C ASN A 20 -14.10 19.48 -2.78
N ALA A 21 -15.02 20.42 -2.57
CA ALA A 21 -16.44 20.10 -2.40
C ALA A 21 -16.95 19.27 -3.58
N GLY A 22 -17.59 18.12 -3.29
CA GLY A 22 -18.12 17.19 -4.29
C GLY A 22 -17.26 15.95 -4.56
N TYR A 23 -16.03 15.90 -4.04
CA TYR A 23 -15.11 14.77 -4.22
C TYR A 23 -15.07 13.89 -2.98
N ARG A 24 -14.86 12.58 -3.18
CA ARG A 24 -14.61 11.62 -2.11
C ARG A 24 -13.14 11.26 -2.06
N GLU A 25 -12.56 11.38 -0.88
CA GLU A 25 -11.22 10.92 -0.56
C GLU A 25 -11.29 9.62 0.24
N THR A 26 -10.57 8.59 -0.20
CA THR A 26 -10.46 7.30 0.48
C THR A 26 -8.99 6.96 0.64
N THR A 27 -8.59 6.43 1.79
CA THR A 27 -7.25 5.88 1.95
C THR A 27 -7.22 4.42 1.49
N LEU A 28 -6.38 4.14 0.51
CA LEU A 28 -6.02 2.79 0.07
C LEU A 28 -4.70 2.40 0.73
N SER A 29 -4.71 1.34 1.53
CA SER A 29 -3.53 0.87 2.27
C SER A 29 -3.14 -0.53 1.84
N PHE A 30 -1.86 -0.72 1.56
CA PHE A 30 -1.23 -2.04 1.39
C PHE A 30 -0.35 -2.34 2.60
N ASN A 31 -0.63 -3.43 3.30
CA ASN A 31 0.29 -3.97 4.31
C ASN A 31 1.04 -5.13 3.69
N ILE A 32 2.37 -5.02 3.66
CA ILE A 32 3.27 -6.03 3.12
C ILE A 32 4.10 -6.53 4.29
N LEU A 33 3.87 -7.77 4.69
CA LEU A 33 4.59 -8.42 5.77
C LEU A 33 5.29 -9.66 5.22
N CYS A 34 6.59 -9.73 5.41
CA CYS A 34 7.41 -10.85 4.99
C CYS A 34 8.10 -11.45 6.21
N HIS A 35 8.30 -12.78 6.20
CA HIS A 35 9.17 -13.42 7.17
C HIS A 35 10.59 -12.83 7.06
N ILE A 36 11.18 -12.38 8.18
CA ILE A 36 12.43 -11.61 8.21
C ILE A 36 13.59 -12.39 7.56
N ASP A 37 13.69 -13.69 7.83
CA ASP A 37 14.71 -14.58 7.23
C ASP A 37 14.67 -14.62 5.69
N ASN A 38 13.54 -14.28 5.08
CA ASN A 38 13.32 -14.31 3.63
C ASN A 38 13.35 -12.92 2.98
N TRP A 39 13.79 -11.89 3.72
CA TRP A 39 13.88 -10.54 3.19
C TRP A 39 14.95 -10.41 2.11
N GLN A 40 16.09 -11.08 2.29
CA GLN A 40 17.18 -11.01 1.34
C GLN A 40 16.81 -11.80 0.08
N LEU A 41 16.89 -11.13 -1.07
CA LEU A 41 16.83 -11.77 -2.38
C LEU A 41 18.21 -11.68 -3.05
N ASP A 42 18.40 -12.44 -4.13
CA ASP A 42 19.60 -12.32 -4.98
C ASP A 42 19.81 -10.88 -5.48
N ARG A 43 18.71 -10.14 -5.66
CA ARG A 43 18.72 -8.71 -6.00
C ARG A 43 17.68 -7.96 -5.17
N GLY A 44 18.17 -7.20 -4.20
CA GLY A 44 17.35 -6.31 -3.37
C GLY A 44 16.70 -7.00 -2.18
N ILE A 45 15.66 -6.35 -1.66
CA ILE A 45 14.95 -6.76 -0.44
C ILE A 45 13.49 -7.01 -0.81
N ARG A 46 12.95 -8.17 -0.40
CA ARG A 46 11.61 -8.65 -0.77
C ARG A 46 10.50 -7.62 -0.53
N PRO A 47 10.32 -7.04 0.68
CA PRO A 47 9.30 -6.02 0.89
C PRO A 47 9.46 -4.79 -0.01
N TYR A 48 10.69 -4.35 -0.31
CA TYR A 48 10.92 -3.23 -1.23
C TYR A 48 10.60 -3.58 -2.68
N SER A 49 10.84 -4.81 -3.09
CA SER A 49 10.49 -5.29 -4.43
C SER A 49 8.96 -5.27 -4.61
N ILE A 50 8.22 -5.77 -3.61
CA ILE A 50 6.75 -5.74 -3.61
C ILE A 50 6.22 -4.30 -3.59
N LEU A 51 6.79 -3.43 -2.75
CA LEU A 51 6.46 -2.00 -2.73
C LEU A 51 6.65 -1.36 -4.10
N GLY A 52 7.77 -1.64 -4.78
CA GLY A 52 8.07 -1.10 -6.09
C GLY A 52 7.07 -1.53 -7.17
N GLU A 53 6.61 -2.78 -7.15
CA GLU A 53 5.57 -3.25 -8.07
C GLU A 53 4.21 -2.62 -7.78
N ILE A 54 3.84 -2.46 -6.50
CA ILE A 54 2.60 -1.76 -6.14
C ILE A 54 2.67 -0.29 -6.57
N ASP A 55 3.80 0.38 -6.37
CA ASP A 55 3.94 1.80 -6.76
C ASP A 55 3.81 1.99 -8.27
N LYS A 56 4.42 1.12 -9.08
CA LYS A 56 4.25 1.15 -10.54
C LYS A 56 2.80 0.98 -11.00
N LEU A 57 2.00 0.19 -10.26
CA LEU A 57 0.62 -0.11 -10.62
C LEU A 57 -0.38 0.98 -10.20
N PHE A 58 -0.09 1.69 -9.11
CA PHE A 58 -1.08 2.56 -8.47
C PHE A 58 -0.67 4.04 -8.41
N ASN A 59 0.61 4.37 -8.38
CA ASN A 59 1.03 5.75 -8.17
C ASN A 59 0.78 6.60 -9.42
N ASN A 60 0.03 7.70 -9.26
CA ASN A 60 -0.41 8.60 -10.34
C ASN A 60 -1.28 7.94 -11.43
N GLU A 61 -1.70 6.70 -11.22
CA GLU A 61 -2.56 5.99 -12.15
C GLU A 61 -4.04 6.31 -11.89
N LYS A 62 -4.82 6.32 -12.97
CA LYS A 62 -6.29 6.30 -12.91
C LYS A 62 -6.75 4.86 -12.95
N VAL A 63 -7.02 4.30 -11.78
CA VAL A 63 -7.56 2.94 -11.70
C VAL A 63 -9.08 3.00 -11.92
N ILE A 64 -9.55 2.30 -12.96
CA ILE A 64 -10.96 2.28 -13.36
C ILE A 64 -11.83 1.92 -12.16
N GLY A 65 -12.85 2.75 -11.88
CA GLY A 65 -13.80 2.55 -10.78
C GLY A 65 -13.34 3.04 -9.40
N ILE A 66 -12.04 3.31 -9.20
CA ILE A 66 -11.49 3.72 -7.88
C ILE A 66 -11.20 5.23 -7.87
N GLY A 67 -10.74 5.80 -9.00
CA GLY A 67 -10.44 7.23 -9.14
C GLY A 67 -8.95 7.49 -9.37
N LYS A 68 -8.51 8.73 -9.13
CA LYS A 68 -7.09 9.08 -9.19
C LYS A 68 -6.41 8.62 -7.91
N VAL A 69 -5.32 7.87 -8.03
CA VAL A 69 -4.57 7.35 -6.90
C VAL A 69 -3.26 8.14 -6.75
N GLN A 70 -2.97 8.60 -5.54
CA GLN A 70 -1.79 9.42 -5.25
C GLN A 70 -1.08 8.90 -4.01
N PHE A 71 0.24 8.73 -4.09
CA PHE A 71 1.04 8.31 -2.94
C PHE A 71 0.86 9.29 -1.77
N ASP A 72 0.59 8.77 -0.56
CA ASP A 72 0.59 9.55 0.68
C ASP A 72 1.85 9.26 1.50
N ARG A 73 2.07 8.00 1.88
CA ARG A 73 3.22 7.63 2.71
C ARG A 73 3.56 6.15 2.62
N ALA A 74 4.83 5.85 2.91
CA ALA A 74 5.28 4.51 3.25
C ALA A 74 5.87 4.52 4.67
N ARG A 75 5.60 3.48 5.47
CA ARG A 75 6.20 3.33 6.80
C ARG A 75 6.53 1.89 7.12
N PHE A 76 7.63 1.69 7.85
CA PHE A 76 7.98 0.38 8.39
C PHE A 76 6.96 -0.06 9.44
N MET A 77 6.68 -1.36 9.50
CA MET A 77 5.85 -1.98 10.52
C MET A 77 6.39 -3.34 10.91
N THR A 78 6.23 -3.67 12.19
CA THR A 78 6.53 -5.00 12.74
C THR A 78 5.22 -5.62 13.20
N ALA A 79 4.94 -6.85 12.75
CA ALA A 79 3.79 -7.61 13.22
C ALA A 79 4.15 -8.47 14.44
N ASN A 80 5.34 -9.08 14.41
CA ASN A 80 5.94 -9.83 15.51
C ASN A 80 7.43 -10.04 15.25
N GLU A 81 8.11 -10.83 16.08
CA GLU A 81 9.55 -11.13 15.98
C GLU A 81 9.97 -11.82 14.67
N LYS A 82 9.03 -12.44 13.95
CA LYS A 82 9.30 -13.17 12.70
C LYS A 82 8.84 -12.43 11.45
N TYR A 83 7.87 -11.52 11.59
CA TYR A 83 7.23 -10.84 10.48
C TYR A 83 7.31 -9.33 10.61
N ALA A 84 7.89 -8.72 9.59
CA ALA A 84 7.97 -7.28 9.46
C ALA A 84 7.88 -6.87 7.99
N GLY A 85 7.67 -5.58 7.75
CA GLY A 85 7.64 -5.04 6.42
C GLY A 85 7.10 -3.62 6.42
N TYR A 86 6.21 -3.28 5.49
CA TYR A 86 5.82 -1.90 5.26
C TYR A 86 4.32 -1.73 5.06
N ARG A 87 3.81 -0.59 5.52
CA ARG A 87 2.55 -0.04 5.06
C ARG A 87 2.79 0.97 3.97
N LEU A 88 2.05 0.87 2.89
CA LEU A 88 1.99 1.84 1.81
C LEU A 88 0.58 2.40 1.73
N ASP A 89 0.43 3.70 1.93
CA ASP A 89 -0.85 4.39 1.90
C ASP A 89 -0.91 5.31 0.66
N TYR A 90 -2.03 5.24 -0.04
CA TYR A 90 -2.41 6.11 -1.14
C TYR A 90 -3.70 6.85 -0.79
N THR A 91 -3.80 8.10 -1.24
CA THR A 91 -5.06 8.85 -1.31
C THR A 91 -5.72 8.57 -2.65
N VAL A 92 -6.96 8.10 -2.59
CA VAL A 92 -7.82 7.90 -3.74
C VAL A 92 -8.82 9.04 -3.81
N ILE A 93 -8.83 9.78 -4.92
CA ILE A 93 -9.79 10.85 -5.17
C ILE A 93 -10.76 10.38 -6.26
N ASN A 94 -12.04 10.24 -5.89
CA ASN A 94 -13.09 9.84 -6.82
C ASN A 94 -14.11 10.97 -7.03
N PHE A 95 -14.58 11.09 -8.28
CA PHE A 95 -15.65 11.97 -8.69
C PHE A 95 -16.99 11.30 -8.36
N ARG A 96 -17.99 12.10 -7.97
CA ARG A 96 -19.34 11.60 -7.74
C ARG A 96 -20.06 11.31 -9.06
#